data_AF-A0A7C2AQI0-F1
#
_entry.id   AF-A0A7C2AQI0-F1
#
_cell.length_a   1.000
_cell.length_b   1.000
_cell.length_c   1.000
_cell.angle_alpha   90.00
_cell.angle_beta   90.00
_cell.angle_gamma   90.00
#
_symmetry.space_group_name_H-M   'P 1'
#
loop_
_entity.id
_entity.type
_entity.pdbx_description
1 polymer ?
#
loop_
_entity_poly.entity_id
_entity_poly.type
_entity_poly.pdbx_seq_one_letter_code
_entity_poly.pdbx_strand_id
1 'polypeptide(L)'
;MRQEIPCKEETRVTLPDTGFLKSCELSTAVTIHDVYLHAGTVIGFHEDGYLWRCLLSENTLVHGVPCQGGTEVEFHKNGQLHVCRLSKDFRFEDIPCRAGALTIFHENGALFRAELSEKISIQGIRIKPGTDICFFADGRLSACHLSEDTVIQDIPCQARSRVWFYEDGAFSAGTLARDCIIQGIPCRASSLIWSHSNGNLAGGTLSREVNVHGVPLSAGTQVKFDEKGRLIH
;
A
#
# COMPACT_ATOMS: atom_id res chain seq x y z
N MET A 1 -26.73 -23.01 8.36
CA MET A 1 -26.70 -24.26 7.56
C MET A 1 -25.33 -24.28 6.89
N ARG A 2 -24.47 -25.27 7.15
CA ARG A 2 -23.15 -25.33 6.51
C ARG A 2 -23.36 -25.69 5.04
N GLN A 3 -23.05 -24.75 4.13
CA GLN A 3 -23.10 -25.01 2.70
C GLN A 3 -22.08 -26.09 2.35
N GLU A 4 -22.51 -27.14 1.66
CA GLU A 4 -21.61 -28.16 1.15
C GLU A 4 -20.83 -27.57 -0.03
N ILE A 5 -19.50 -27.61 0.06
CA ILE A 5 -18.60 -27.07 -0.95
C ILE A 5 -18.35 -28.18 -1.99
N PRO A 6 -18.65 -27.95 -3.29
CA PRO A 6 -18.48 -28.94 -4.34
C PRO A 6 -16.99 -29.05 -4.69
N CYS A 7 -16.25 -29.83 -3.91
CA CYS A 7 -14.85 -30.14 -4.15
C CYS A 7 -14.69 -31.29 -5.15
N LYS A 8 -13.57 -31.33 -5.88
CA LYS A 8 -13.03 -32.56 -6.45
C LYS A 8 -12.45 -33.41 -5.33
N GLU A 9 -12.97 -34.63 -5.16
CA GLU A 9 -12.63 -35.51 -4.03
C GLU A 9 -11.12 -35.74 -3.89
N GLU A 10 -10.41 -35.92 -5.00
CA GLU A 10 -8.97 -36.16 -5.04
C GLU A 10 -8.11 -34.96 -4.60
N THR A 11 -8.69 -33.76 -4.57
CA THR A 11 -7.98 -32.52 -4.19
C THR A 11 -8.31 -32.06 -2.77
N ARG A 12 -9.23 -32.76 -2.09
CA ARG A 12 -9.76 -32.36 -0.80
C ARG A 12 -8.72 -32.56 0.30
N VAL A 13 -8.37 -31.47 0.97
CA VAL A 13 -7.47 -31.47 2.13
C VAL A 13 -8.24 -30.98 3.34
N THR A 14 -8.17 -31.72 4.46
CA THR A 14 -8.80 -31.35 5.73
C THR A 14 -7.77 -31.09 6.83
N LEU A 15 -8.14 -30.28 7.81
CA LEU A 15 -7.36 -30.07 9.03
C LEU A 15 -7.44 -31.34 9.91
N PRO A 16 -6.30 -31.89 10.37
CA PRO A 16 -6.29 -33.13 11.17
C PRO A 16 -7.11 -33.03 12.45
N ASP A 17 -7.06 -31.88 13.14
CA ASP A 17 -7.64 -31.74 14.48
C ASP A 17 -9.15 -31.45 14.46
N THR A 18 -9.65 -30.80 13.40
CA THR A 18 -11.04 -30.35 13.31
C THR A 18 -11.87 -31.07 12.25
N GLY A 19 -11.21 -31.73 11.30
CA GLY A 19 -11.85 -32.29 10.10
C GLY A 19 -12.39 -31.23 9.13
N PHE A 20 -12.17 -29.94 9.38
CA PHE A 20 -12.61 -28.87 8.49
C PHE A 20 -11.85 -28.89 7.18
N LEU A 21 -12.53 -28.48 6.11
CA LEU A 21 -11.92 -28.31 4.80
C LEU A 21 -10.83 -27.22 4.89
N LYS A 22 -9.59 -27.59 4.59
CA LYS A 22 -8.45 -26.68 4.49
C LYS A 22 -8.33 -26.10 3.09
N SER A 23 -8.47 -26.95 2.08
CA SER A 23 -8.42 -26.54 0.67
C SER A 23 -9.00 -27.60 -0.25
N CYS A 24 -9.48 -27.19 -1.42
CA CYS A 24 -9.81 -28.09 -2.53
C CYS A 24 -9.87 -27.34 -3.86
N GLU A 25 -9.88 -28.06 -4.97
CA GLU A 25 -10.31 -27.56 -6.27
C GLU A 25 -11.82 -27.75 -6.42
N LEU A 26 -12.52 -26.73 -6.92
CA LEU A 26 -13.97 -26.78 -7.14
C LEU A 26 -14.33 -27.66 -8.35
N SER A 27 -15.24 -28.61 -8.16
CA SER A 27 -15.78 -29.47 -9.23
C SER A 27 -16.88 -28.79 -10.05
N THR A 28 -17.63 -27.87 -9.43
CA THR A 28 -18.63 -27.02 -10.08
C THR A 28 -18.51 -25.58 -9.57
N ALA A 29 -19.11 -24.64 -10.30
CA ALA A 29 -19.18 -23.26 -9.83
C ALA A 29 -20.04 -23.15 -8.56
N VAL A 30 -19.65 -22.28 -7.64
CA VAL A 30 -20.32 -22.09 -6.35
C VAL A 30 -20.11 -20.68 -5.84
N THR A 31 -21.11 -20.13 -5.14
CA THR A 31 -20.95 -18.89 -4.37
C THR A 31 -20.47 -19.21 -2.96
N ILE A 32 -19.34 -18.63 -2.55
CA ILE A 32 -18.79 -18.71 -1.20
C ILE A 32 -18.57 -17.28 -0.71
N HIS A 33 -19.18 -16.91 0.41
CA HIS A 33 -19.09 -15.56 0.99
C HIS A 33 -19.37 -14.45 -0.03
N ASP A 34 -20.48 -14.58 -0.75
CA ASP A 34 -20.91 -13.64 -1.79
C ASP A 34 -19.95 -13.49 -3.00
N VAL A 35 -18.98 -14.39 -3.13
CA VAL A 35 -18.09 -14.49 -4.30
C VAL A 35 -18.50 -15.69 -5.14
N TYR A 36 -18.91 -15.45 -6.38
CA TYR A 36 -19.17 -16.51 -7.36
C TYR A 36 -17.83 -17.04 -7.91
N LEU A 37 -17.49 -18.27 -7.56
CA LEU A 37 -16.26 -18.93 -7.98
C LEU A 37 -16.56 -20.01 -9.02
N HIS A 38 -15.77 -20.01 -10.08
CA HIS A 38 -15.95 -20.93 -11.20
C HIS A 38 -15.33 -22.31 -10.91
N ALA A 39 -15.82 -23.34 -11.61
CA ALA A 39 -15.21 -24.67 -11.55
C ALA A 39 -13.70 -24.60 -11.90
N GLY A 40 -12.90 -25.45 -11.27
CA GLY A 40 -11.44 -25.43 -11.40
C GLY A 40 -10.72 -24.39 -10.55
N THR A 41 -11.43 -23.49 -9.86
CA THR A 41 -10.81 -22.58 -8.88
C THR A 41 -10.34 -23.41 -7.68
N VAL A 42 -9.10 -23.17 -7.24
CA VAL A 42 -8.56 -23.79 -6.01
C VAL A 42 -8.79 -22.85 -4.85
N ILE A 43 -9.49 -23.30 -3.82
CA ILE A 43 -9.84 -22.49 -2.66
C ILE A 43 -9.11 -22.99 -1.41
N GLY A 44 -8.83 -22.07 -0.49
CA GLY A 44 -8.26 -22.36 0.82
C GLY A 44 -8.98 -21.61 1.92
N PHE A 45 -9.09 -22.22 3.10
CA PHE A 45 -9.78 -21.70 4.27
C PHE A 45 -8.83 -21.47 5.44
N HIS A 46 -9.17 -20.49 6.28
CA HIS A 46 -8.64 -20.35 7.62
C HIS A 46 -9.14 -21.48 8.53
N GLU A 47 -8.52 -21.65 9.70
CA GLU A 47 -8.90 -22.68 10.69
C GLU A 47 -10.31 -22.48 11.26
N ASP A 48 -10.81 -21.25 11.25
CA ASP A 48 -12.17 -20.88 11.63
C ASP A 48 -13.21 -21.13 10.52
N GLY A 49 -12.76 -21.64 9.36
CA GLY A 49 -13.61 -21.98 8.23
C GLY A 49 -13.91 -20.82 7.28
N TYR A 50 -13.32 -19.63 7.49
CA TYR A 50 -13.49 -18.52 6.56
C TYR A 50 -12.62 -18.67 5.31
N LEU A 51 -13.14 -18.26 4.16
CA LEU A 51 -12.38 -18.23 2.90
C LEU A 51 -11.14 -17.35 3.08
N TRP A 52 -9.98 -17.91 2.83
CA TRP A 52 -8.70 -17.23 2.98
C TRP A 52 -8.12 -16.83 1.61
N ARG A 53 -8.12 -17.77 0.65
CA ARG A 53 -7.52 -17.54 -0.66
C ARG A 53 -8.16 -18.38 -1.76
N CYS A 54 -8.08 -17.88 -2.99
CA CYS A 54 -8.53 -18.56 -4.19
C CYS A 54 -7.51 -18.40 -5.32
N LEU A 55 -7.05 -19.48 -5.94
CA LEU A 55 -6.42 -19.45 -7.27
C LEU A 55 -7.54 -19.54 -8.30
N LEU A 56 -7.89 -18.40 -8.90
CA LEU A 56 -9.02 -18.28 -9.81
C LEU A 56 -8.76 -19.07 -11.11
N SER A 57 -9.74 -19.83 -11.58
CA SER A 57 -9.66 -20.51 -12.89
C SER A 57 -9.90 -19.57 -14.07
N GLU A 58 -10.66 -18.50 -13.88
CA GLU A 58 -10.95 -17.47 -14.89
C GLU A 58 -11.14 -16.08 -14.27
N ASN A 59 -11.26 -15.06 -15.11
CA ASN A 59 -11.49 -13.70 -14.65
C ASN A 59 -12.80 -13.64 -13.85
N THR A 60 -12.73 -13.19 -12.61
CA THR A 60 -13.85 -13.25 -11.66
C THR A 60 -14.06 -11.89 -11.02
N LEU A 61 -15.32 -11.47 -10.85
CA LEU A 61 -15.66 -10.31 -10.04
C LEU A 61 -15.68 -10.71 -8.57
N VAL A 62 -14.77 -10.16 -7.76
CA VAL A 62 -14.71 -10.38 -6.32
C VAL A 62 -15.08 -9.05 -5.64
N HIS A 63 -16.25 -9.01 -4.99
CA HIS A 63 -16.81 -7.77 -4.42
C HIS A 63 -16.83 -6.59 -5.41
N GLY A 64 -17.13 -6.87 -6.68
CA GLY A 64 -17.15 -5.87 -7.77
C GLY A 64 -15.78 -5.54 -8.36
N VAL A 65 -14.68 -6.04 -7.80
CA VAL A 65 -13.32 -5.85 -8.33
C VAL A 65 -13.02 -6.93 -9.38
N PRO A 66 -12.57 -6.55 -10.60
CA PRO A 66 -12.33 -7.50 -11.68
C PRO A 66 -10.98 -8.21 -11.53
N CYS A 67 -10.96 -9.34 -10.83
CA CYS A 67 -9.75 -10.14 -10.56
C CYS A 67 -9.36 -11.03 -11.75
N GLN A 68 -8.06 -11.18 -11.96
CA GLN A 68 -7.47 -11.93 -13.07
C GLN A 68 -7.48 -13.44 -12.83
N GLY A 69 -7.98 -14.20 -13.82
CA GLY A 69 -7.88 -15.66 -13.85
C GLY A 69 -6.42 -16.12 -13.91
N GLY A 70 -6.15 -17.29 -13.33
CA GLY A 70 -4.81 -17.84 -13.18
C GLY A 70 -3.96 -17.14 -12.11
N THR A 71 -4.56 -16.29 -11.28
CA THR A 71 -3.86 -15.59 -10.20
C THR A 71 -4.53 -15.83 -8.85
N GLU A 72 -3.74 -15.71 -7.78
CA GLU A 72 -4.25 -15.84 -6.42
C GLU A 72 -4.95 -14.55 -5.97
N VAL A 73 -6.09 -14.73 -5.33
CA VAL A 73 -6.85 -13.72 -4.59
C VAL A 73 -6.82 -14.09 -3.12
N GLU A 74 -6.53 -13.12 -2.27
CA GLU A 74 -6.55 -13.29 -0.81
C GLU A 74 -7.67 -12.48 -0.18
N PHE A 75 -8.17 -12.98 0.95
CA PHE A 75 -9.22 -12.38 1.75
C PHE A 75 -8.72 -12.11 3.16
N HIS A 76 -9.24 -11.04 3.76
CA HIS A 76 -9.13 -10.77 5.18
C HIS A 76 -10.01 -11.75 5.97
N LYS A 77 -9.76 -11.89 7.27
CA LYS A 77 -10.56 -12.78 8.15
C LYS A 77 -12.04 -12.43 8.20
N ASN A 78 -12.39 -11.16 7.97
CA ASN A 78 -13.78 -10.71 7.90
C ASN A 78 -14.45 -11.00 6.54
N GLY A 79 -13.76 -11.72 5.65
CA GLY A 79 -14.23 -12.07 4.31
C GLY A 79 -14.02 -10.98 3.26
N GLN A 80 -13.54 -9.78 3.62
CA GLN A 80 -13.27 -8.72 2.64
C GLN A 80 -12.09 -9.09 1.74
N LEU A 81 -12.11 -8.56 0.51
CA LEU A 81 -11.00 -8.73 -0.43
C LEU A 81 -9.75 -8.07 0.16
N HIS A 82 -8.62 -8.79 0.20
CA HIS A 82 -7.34 -8.27 0.65
C HIS A 82 -6.42 -7.97 -0.54
N VAL A 83 -6.22 -8.94 -1.43
CA VAL A 83 -5.26 -8.83 -2.54
C VAL A 83 -5.85 -9.44 -3.79
N CYS A 84 -5.67 -8.79 -4.94
CA CYS A 84 -5.89 -9.40 -6.24
C CYS A 84 -5.00 -8.79 -7.32
N ARG A 85 -4.82 -9.51 -8.44
CA ARG A 85 -4.33 -8.90 -9.68
C ARG A 85 -5.53 -8.49 -10.54
N LEU A 86 -5.53 -7.27 -11.08
CA LEU A 86 -6.64 -6.80 -11.91
C LEU A 86 -6.62 -7.42 -13.31
N SER A 87 -7.77 -7.85 -13.82
CA SER A 87 -7.92 -8.39 -15.18
C SER A 87 -8.04 -7.32 -16.26
N LYS A 88 -8.42 -6.10 -15.88
CA LYS A 88 -8.58 -4.93 -16.75
C LYS A 88 -8.36 -3.64 -15.95
N ASP A 89 -8.20 -2.52 -16.63
CA ASP A 89 -8.18 -1.22 -15.97
C ASP A 89 -9.50 -1.05 -15.21
N PHE A 90 -9.38 -0.56 -13.97
CA PHE A 90 -10.50 -0.48 -13.04
C PHE A 90 -10.41 0.81 -12.24
N ARG A 91 -11.53 1.54 -12.14
CA ARG A 91 -11.61 2.71 -11.28
C ARG A 91 -12.17 2.31 -9.93
N PHE A 92 -11.32 2.36 -8.91
CA PHE A 92 -11.78 2.26 -7.52
C PHE A 92 -12.03 3.69 -7.03
N GLU A 93 -13.30 4.06 -6.87
CA GLU A 93 -13.71 5.45 -6.71
C GLU A 93 -13.10 6.32 -7.84
N ASP A 94 -12.34 7.36 -7.50
CA ASP A 94 -11.68 8.23 -8.46
C ASP A 94 -10.28 7.75 -8.89
N ILE A 95 -9.77 6.65 -8.33
CA ILE A 95 -8.42 6.15 -8.55
C ILE A 95 -8.38 5.18 -9.75
N PRO A 96 -7.69 5.52 -10.86
CA PRO A 96 -7.59 4.65 -12.04
C PRO A 96 -6.49 3.60 -11.83
N CYS A 97 -6.88 2.38 -11.50
CA CYS A 97 -5.99 1.25 -11.26
C CYS A 97 -5.71 0.47 -12.56
N ARG A 98 -4.45 0.06 -12.74
CA ARG A 98 -3.94 -0.58 -13.96
C ARG A 98 -4.25 -2.07 -14.05
N ALA A 99 -4.67 -2.52 -15.24
CA ALA A 99 -4.76 -3.91 -15.61
C ALA A 99 -3.43 -4.65 -15.35
N GLY A 100 -3.52 -5.86 -14.84
CA GLY A 100 -2.39 -6.71 -14.52
C GLY A 100 -1.60 -6.27 -13.28
N ALA A 101 -1.92 -5.14 -12.64
CA ALA A 101 -1.25 -4.73 -11.41
C ALA A 101 -1.81 -5.45 -10.18
N LEU A 102 -0.96 -5.65 -9.17
CA LEU A 102 -1.36 -6.13 -7.86
C LEU A 102 -2.04 -4.99 -7.09
N THR A 103 -3.29 -5.18 -6.70
CA THR A 103 -4.08 -4.22 -5.93
C THR A 103 -4.34 -4.80 -4.54
N ILE A 104 -4.13 -3.99 -3.52
CA ILE A 104 -4.24 -4.40 -2.11
C ILE A 104 -5.26 -3.49 -1.42
N PHE A 105 -6.05 -4.05 -0.53
CA PHE A 105 -7.13 -3.39 0.20
C PHE A 105 -6.96 -3.56 1.71
N HIS A 106 -7.40 -2.57 2.47
CA HIS A 106 -7.52 -2.63 3.92
C HIS A 106 -8.67 -3.56 4.33
N GLU A 107 -8.70 -3.97 5.60
CA GLU A 107 -9.78 -4.82 6.16
C GLU A 107 -11.17 -4.19 6.02
N ASN A 108 -11.27 -2.86 5.97
CA ASN A 108 -12.53 -2.14 5.77
C ASN A 108 -12.96 -2.04 4.28
N GLY A 109 -12.20 -2.66 3.36
CA GLY A 109 -12.44 -2.62 1.91
C GLY A 109 -11.87 -1.40 1.20
N ALA A 110 -11.30 -0.42 1.92
CA ALA A 110 -10.65 0.74 1.30
C ALA A 110 -9.39 0.31 0.53
N LEU A 111 -9.07 1.05 -0.53
CA LEU A 111 -7.85 0.82 -1.30
C LEU A 111 -6.62 1.08 -0.43
N PHE A 112 -5.68 0.14 -0.35
CA PHE A 112 -4.37 0.33 0.31
C PHE A 112 -3.27 0.62 -0.70
N ARG A 113 -3.21 -0.13 -1.80
CA ARG A 113 -2.17 0.02 -2.83
C ARG A 113 -2.75 -0.23 -4.21
N ALA A 114 -2.34 0.61 -5.17
CA ALA A 114 -2.60 0.41 -6.59
C ALA A 114 -1.42 0.92 -7.44
N GLU A 115 -1.31 0.39 -8.67
CA GLU A 115 -0.53 1.01 -9.73
C GLU A 115 -1.49 1.76 -10.66
N LEU A 116 -1.17 3.00 -11.02
CA LEU A 116 -2.05 3.85 -11.81
C LEU A 116 -2.08 3.49 -13.31
N SER A 117 -3.26 3.45 -13.94
CA SER A 117 -3.39 3.36 -15.41
C SER A 117 -3.34 4.72 -16.11
N GLU A 118 -3.71 5.79 -15.39
CA GLU A 118 -3.81 7.15 -15.94
C GLU A 118 -3.10 8.15 -15.03
N LYS A 119 -2.81 9.34 -15.58
CA LYS A 119 -2.31 10.45 -14.76
C LYS A 119 -3.43 10.94 -13.84
N ILE A 120 -3.10 11.27 -12.60
CA ILE A 120 -4.04 11.84 -11.63
C ILE A 120 -3.35 12.89 -10.76
N SER A 121 -4.14 13.76 -10.12
CA SER A 121 -3.64 14.64 -9.05
C SER A 121 -4.30 14.24 -7.73
N ILE A 122 -3.51 13.88 -6.73
CA ILE A 122 -3.99 13.48 -5.40
C ILE A 122 -3.36 14.44 -4.38
N GLN A 123 -4.19 15.14 -3.59
CA GLN A 123 -3.73 16.14 -2.61
C GLN A 123 -2.74 17.17 -3.20
N GLY A 124 -2.98 17.59 -4.45
CA GLY A 124 -2.14 18.55 -5.16
C GLY A 124 -0.89 17.97 -5.84
N ILE A 125 -0.61 16.66 -5.69
CA ILE A 125 0.56 15.99 -6.26
C ILE A 125 0.19 15.31 -7.58
N ARG A 126 0.92 15.63 -8.65
CA ARG A 126 0.73 15.02 -9.98
C ARG A 126 1.46 13.68 -10.06
N ILE A 127 0.71 12.61 -10.28
CA ILE A 127 1.23 11.24 -10.34
C ILE A 127 1.01 10.68 -11.75
N LYS A 128 2.05 10.08 -12.33
CA LYS A 128 2.03 9.53 -13.69
C LYS A 128 1.47 8.10 -13.70
N PRO A 129 0.95 7.63 -14.86
CA PRO A 129 0.66 6.21 -15.07
C PRO A 129 1.88 5.32 -14.76
N GLY A 130 1.62 4.08 -14.35
CA GLY A 130 2.64 3.11 -13.97
C GLY A 130 3.28 3.37 -12.60
N THR A 131 2.74 4.30 -11.81
CA THR A 131 3.24 4.62 -10.48
C THR A 131 2.49 3.84 -9.42
N ASP A 132 3.23 3.15 -8.54
CA ASP A 132 2.73 2.61 -7.28
C ASP A 132 2.37 3.74 -6.31
N ILE A 133 1.14 3.70 -5.81
CA ILE A 133 0.61 4.60 -4.78
C ILE A 133 0.02 3.81 -3.62
N CYS A 134 0.12 4.37 -2.42
CA CYS A 134 -0.44 3.80 -1.20
C CYS A 134 -1.36 4.79 -0.49
N PHE A 135 -2.36 4.27 0.19
CA PHE A 135 -3.36 5.05 0.93
C PHE A 135 -3.54 4.52 2.35
N PHE A 136 -3.97 5.41 3.24
CA PHE A 136 -4.54 5.05 4.53
C PHE A 136 -5.96 4.50 4.36
N ALA A 137 -6.48 3.88 5.42
CA ALA A 137 -7.80 3.24 5.40
C ALA A 137 -8.97 4.22 5.21
N ASP A 138 -8.72 5.53 5.36
CA ASP A 138 -9.67 6.62 5.11
C ASP A 138 -9.56 7.24 3.71
N GLY A 139 -8.72 6.68 2.84
CA GLY A 139 -8.52 7.11 1.46
C GLY A 139 -7.50 8.25 1.28
N ARG A 140 -6.87 8.75 2.35
CA ARG A 140 -5.77 9.74 2.21
C ARG A 140 -4.50 9.08 1.68
N LEU A 141 -3.71 9.79 0.89
CA LEU A 141 -2.45 9.29 0.34
C LEU A 141 -1.46 9.06 1.47
N SER A 142 -0.91 7.84 1.58
CA SER A 142 0.13 7.51 2.55
C SER A 142 1.52 7.53 1.93
N ALA A 143 1.64 7.19 0.64
CA ALA A 143 2.89 7.32 -0.09
C ALA A 143 2.71 7.32 -1.62
N CYS A 144 3.62 7.96 -2.34
CA CYS A 144 3.72 7.86 -3.80
C CYS A 144 5.15 8.12 -4.30
N HIS A 145 5.45 7.73 -5.54
CA HIS A 145 6.66 8.17 -6.23
C HIS A 145 6.43 9.47 -6.99
N LEU A 146 7.39 10.39 -6.89
CA LEU A 146 7.33 11.66 -7.58
C LEU A 146 7.84 11.53 -9.01
N SER A 147 7.11 12.14 -9.94
CA SER A 147 7.44 12.07 -11.37
C SER A 147 8.32 13.21 -11.88
N GLU A 148 8.45 14.25 -11.07
CA GLU A 148 9.25 15.47 -11.24
C GLU A 148 9.56 16.04 -9.85
N ASP A 149 10.54 16.95 -9.76
CA ASP A 149 10.83 17.63 -8.50
C ASP A 149 9.58 18.40 -8.07
N THR A 150 9.12 18.16 -6.84
CA THR A 150 7.84 18.67 -6.35
C THR A 150 8.04 19.31 -4.98
N VAL A 151 7.49 20.50 -4.76
CA VAL A 151 7.46 21.11 -3.43
C VAL A 151 6.22 20.62 -2.69
N ILE A 152 6.41 19.96 -1.55
CA ILE A 152 5.34 19.42 -0.70
C ILE A 152 5.50 20.05 0.68
N GLN A 153 4.52 20.86 1.09
CA GLN A 153 4.56 21.58 2.38
C GLN A 153 5.90 22.30 2.60
N ASP A 154 6.30 23.09 1.60
CA ASP A 154 7.57 23.84 1.54
C ASP A 154 8.86 23.00 1.47
N ILE A 155 8.76 21.68 1.39
CA ILE A 155 9.91 20.78 1.22
C ILE A 155 10.14 20.47 -0.27
N PRO A 156 11.31 20.77 -0.85
CA PRO A 156 11.61 20.44 -2.24
C PRO A 156 12.00 18.95 -2.36
N CYS A 157 11.06 18.10 -2.75
CA CYS A 157 11.25 16.66 -2.91
C CYS A 157 11.71 16.28 -4.32
N GLN A 158 12.61 15.31 -4.39
CA GLN A 158 13.29 14.88 -5.61
C GLN A 158 12.40 14.01 -6.51
N ALA A 159 12.45 14.23 -7.81
CA ALA A 159 11.89 13.33 -8.82
C ALA A 159 12.43 11.90 -8.66
N ARG A 160 11.63 10.90 -9.03
CA ARG A 160 11.96 9.48 -8.93
C ARG A 160 12.29 9.00 -7.51
N SER A 161 11.99 9.80 -6.50
CA SER A 161 12.01 9.39 -5.11
C SER A 161 10.59 9.12 -4.60
N ARG A 162 10.51 8.44 -3.47
CA ARG A 162 9.25 8.19 -2.77
C ARG A 162 9.06 9.26 -1.70
N VAL A 163 7.81 9.68 -1.52
CA VAL A 163 7.37 10.52 -0.40
C VAL A 163 6.35 9.77 0.43
N TRP A 164 6.34 10.06 1.72
CA TRP A 164 5.44 9.47 2.71
C TRP A 164 4.72 10.56 3.48
N PHE A 165 3.51 10.26 3.90
CA PHE A 165 2.65 11.15 4.65
C PHE A 165 2.24 10.48 5.97
N TYR A 166 1.91 11.30 6.96
CA TYR A 166 1.14 10.87 8.11
C TYR A 166 -0.35 10.79 7.76
N GLU A 167 -1.12 10.10 8.61
CA GLU A 167 -2.56 9.99 8.43
C GLU A 167 -3.19 11.36 8.29
N ASP A 168 -2.85 12.33 9.15
CA ASP A 168 -3.34 13.72 9.08
C ASP A 168 -3.03 14.48 7.77
N GLY A 169 -2.21 13.90 6.88
CA GLY A 169 -1.79 14.48 5.61
C GLY A 169 -0.50 15.30 5.72
N ALA A 170 0.10 15.40 6.91
CA ALA A 170 1.40 16.04 7.07
C ALA A 170 2.50 15.25 6.34
N PHE A 171 3.48 15.96 5.79
CA PHE A 171 4.66 15.35 5.21
C PHE A 171 5.42 14.55 6.29
N SER A 172 5.70 13.28 6.00
CA SER A 172 6.46 12.41 6.90
C SER A 172 7.90 12.26 6.46
N ALA A 173 8.16 11.91 5.19
CA ALA A 173 9.51 11.68 4.71
C ALA A 173 9.63 11.85 3.20
N GLY A 174 10.85 12.09 2.73
CA GLY A 174 11.16 12.24 1.31
C GLY A 174 12.63 12.58 1.05
N THR A 175 13.10 12.35 -0.17
CA THR A 175 14.45 12.73 -0.58
C THR A 175 14.46 14.16 -1.09
N LEU A 176 15.41 14.98 -0.65
CA LEU A 176 15.50 16.39 -1.07
C LEU A 176 16.04 16.53 -2.50
N ALA A 177 15.42 17.40 -3.30
CA ALA A 177 15.87 17.72 -4.66
C ALA A 177 17.13 18.60 -4.68
N ARG A 178 17.31 19.43 -3.64
CA ARG A 178 18.41 20.39 -3.50
C ARG A 178 18.72 20.65 -2.04
N ASP A 179 19.88 21.24 -1.77
CA ASP A 179 20.18 21.75 -0.44
C ASP A 179 19.13 22.80 -0.06
N CYS A 180 18.59 22.71 1.15
CA CYS A 180 17.60 23.67 1.66
C CYS A 180 17.72 23.82 3.17
N ILE A 181 17.17 24.92 3.69
CA ILE A 181 17.11 25.17 5.13
C ILE A 181 15.71 24.79 5.61
N ILE A 182 15.62 23.84 6.52
CA ILE A 182 14.36 23.40 7.14
C ILE A 182 14.45 23.75 8.62
N GLN A 183 13.60 24.66 9.08
CA GLN A 183 13.57 25.10 10.48
C GLN A 183 14.95 25.55 11.02
N GLY A 184 15.74 26.23 10.17
CA GLY A 184 17.09 26.68 10.50
C GLY A 184 18.20 25.65 10.30
N ILE A 185 17.86 24.38 9.99
CA ILE A 185 18.82 23.30 9.77
C ILE A 185 19.15 23.18 8.28
N PRO A 186 20.44 23.28 7.86
CA PRO A 186 20.83 23.12 6.46
C PRO A 186 20.86 21.64 6.07
N CYS A 187 19.86 21.18 5.33
CA CYS A 187 19.71 19.80 4.87
C CYS A 187 20.28 19.60 3.46
N ARG A 188 20.85 18.42 3.22
CA ARG A 188 21.58 18.05 2.01
C ARG A 188 20.67 17.51 0.90
N ALA A 189 20.90 17.96 -0.32
CA ALA A 189 20.33 17.40 -1.54
C ALA A 189 20.59 15.89 -1.64
N SER A 190 19.66 15.18 -2.28
CA SER A 190 19.73 13.74 -2.49
C SER A 190 19.90 12.92 -1.21
N SER A 191 19.52 13.49 -0.06
CA SER A 191 19.45 12.80 1.23
C SER A 191 18.00 12.69 1.69
N LEU A 192 17.71 11.61 2.41
CA LEU A 192 16.41 11.43 3.05
C LEU A 192 16.28 12.40 4.23
N ILE A 193 15.13 13.05 4.30
CA ILE A 193 14.67 13.71 5.52
C ILE A 193 13.40 13.05 6.01
N TRP A 194 13.13 13.20 7.30
CA TRP A 194 11.85 12.87 7.89
C TRP A 194 11.44 13.97 8.88
N SER A 195 10.14 14.17 9.01
CA SER A 195 9.50 15.11 9.91
C SER A 195 8.62 14.35 10.89
N HIS A 196 8.32 14.93 12.04
CA HIS A 196 7.26 14.50 12.94
C HIS A 196 5.90 14.92 12.40
N SER A 197 4.80 14.33 12.91
CA SER A 197 3.44 14.69 12.49
C SER A 197 3.06 16.14 12.77
N ASN A 198 3.71 16.78 13.76
CA ASN A 198 3.54 18.21 14.03
C ASN A 198 4.29 19.13 13.03
N GLY A 199 4.93 18.56 12.00
CA GLY A 199 5.67 19.28 10.96
C GLY A 199 7.12 19.61 11.32
N ASN A 200 7.59 19.31 12.54
CA ASN A 200 8.98 19.55 12.91
C ASN A 200 9.93 18.56 12.24
N LEU A 201 11.10 19.05 11.83
CA LEU A 201 12.15 18.20 11.28
C LEU A 201 12.54 17.17 12.34
N ALA A 202 12.44 15.89 12.00
CA ALA A 202 12.80 14.78 12.88
C ALA A 202 14.20 14.25 12.58
N GLY A 203 14.70 14.45 11.36
CA GLY A 203 16.09 14.18 11.02
C GLY A 203 16.42 14.30 9.54
N GLY A 204 17.72 14.24 9.25
CA GLY A 204 18.27 14.40 7.91
C GLY A 204 19.80 14.45 7.91
N THR A 205 20.39 14.68 6.73
CA THR A 205 21.85 14.85 6.57
C THR A 205 22.18 16.32 6.39
N LEU A 206 23.18 16.84 7.12
CA LEU A 206 23.59 18.23 7.03
C LEU A 206 24.33 18.52 5.71
N SER A 207 24.01 19.62 5.02
CA SER A 207 24.72 20.05 3.81
C SER A 207 26.01 20.83 4.09
N ARG A 208 26.07 21.49 5.25
CA ARG A 208 27.21 22.28 5.70
C ARG A 208 27.34 22.25 7.22
N GLU A 209 28.47 22.72 7.72
CA GLU A 209 28.66 22.91 9.15
C GLU A 209 27.60 23.86 9.73
N VAL A 210 27.06 23.51 10.90
CA VAL A 210 26.08 24.31 11.62
C VAL A 210 26.22 24.10 13.12
N ASN A 211 25.92 25.14 13.89
CA ASN A 211 25.84 25.08 15.33
C ASN A 211 24.38 24.90 15.75
N VAL A 212 24.03 23.72 16.28
CA VAL A 212 22.66 23.37 16.67
C VAL A 212 22.59 23.33 18.19
N HIS A 213 21.86 24.29 18.77
CA HIS A 213 21.73 24.42 20.23
C HIS A 213 23.08 24.43 20.99
N GLY A 214 24.11 25.05 20.41
CA GLY A 214 25.46 25.12 20.99
C GLY A 214 26.36 23.93 20.66
N VAL A 215 25.89 22.94 19.89
CA VAL A 215 26.68 21.80 19.42
C VAL A 215 27.16 22.06 17.98
N PRO A 216 28.47 22.19 17.72
CA PRO A 216 28.99 22.30 16.36
C PRO A 216 28.92 20.94 15.67
N LEU A 217 28.28 20.88 14.50
CA LEU A 217 28.10 19.68 13.70
C LEU A 217 28.62 19.89 12.29
N SER A 218 29.48 18.99 11.84
CA SER A 218 30.08 19.02 10.50
C SER A 218 29.08 18.72 9.39
N ALA A 219 29.41 19.16 8.16
CA ALA A 219 28.72 18.74 6.95
C ALA A 219 28.72 17.20 6.80
N GLY A 220 27.62 16.63 6.30
CA GLY A 220 27.47 15.19 6.11
C GLY A 220 27.05 14.42 7.36
N THR A 221 27.03 15.05 8.54
CA THR A 221 26.50 14.43 9.76
C THR A 221 25.01 14.17 9.63
N GLN A 222 24.57 12.98 10.04
CA GLN A 222 23.16 12.66 10.24
C GLN A 222 22.71 13.20 11.58
N VAL A 223 21.59 13.91 11.60
CA VAL A 223 21.01 14.50 12.80
C VAL A 223 19.62 13.94 13.04
N LYS A 224 19.24 13.87 14.32
CA LYS A 224 17.91 13.50 14.77
C LYS A 224 17.42 14.53 15.78
N PHE A 225 16.12 14.78 15.75
CA PHE A 225 15.47 15.73 16.66
C PHE A 225 14.23 15.10 17.29
N ASP A 226 13.96 15.45 18.54
CA ASP A 226 12.67 15.15 19.17
C ASP A 226 11.53 16.02 18.59
N GLU A 227 10.29 15.76 18.99
CA GLU A 227 9.11 16.50 18.51
C GLU A 227 9.15 18.01 18.83
N LYS A 228 10.00 18.43 19.77
CA LYS A 228 10.20 19.84 20.18
C LYS A 228 11.37 20.49 19.44
N GLY A 229 11.98 19.79 18.48
CA GLY A 229 13.12 20.26 17.69
C GLY A 229 14.45 20.20 18.44
N ARG A 230 14.56 19.45 19.54
CA ARG A 230 15.82 19.30 20.29
C ARG A 230 16.65 18.18 19.69
N LEU A 231 17.94 18.44 19.47
CA LEU A 231 18.88 17.43 19.00
C LEU A 231 18.90 16.24 19.97
N ILE A 232 18.73 15.03 19.43
CA ILE A 232 18.85 13.76 20.16
C ILE A 232 19.95 12.92 19.51
N HIS A 233 20.76 12.27 20.34
CA HIS A 233 21.91 11.47 19.91
C HIS A 233 21.47 10.15 19.24
#